data_AF-A0A5E7D653-F1
#
_entry.id   AF-A0A5E7D653-F1
#
_cell.length_a   1.000
_cell.length_b   1.000
_cell.length_c   1.000
_cell.angle_alpha   90.00
_cell.angle_beta   90.00
_cell.angle_gamma   90.00
#
_symmetry.space_group_name_H-M   'P 1'
#
loop_
_entity.id
_entity.type
_entity.pdbx_description
1 polymer ?
#
loop_
_entity_poly.entity_id
_entity_poly.type
_entity_poly.pdbx_seq_one_letter_code
_entity_poly.pdbx_strand_id
1 'polypeptide(L)'
;MGALIEIKVGEHYIYGGRRYQISTVDDQSVQLRSVDGAPTILYQSLPTFRRAADQRRLIKVQEAPITTSPEKVIARLPAAPAAKLSLRLDYLHTVATQFDGQLRRTEFPALIKAVTKTSGEHRAPGYTTVCNWRKAYFSAGGNCIALIPDTYRPHRRHLSRQPEEIKALIRQYVKQCYWALTPLTKTALIETIQGAIQNLNATRPAIWQYREPSITTLYRIICELDAYETRSKQHGRRSAMRQHRWGVALPEPDWLLDRVEADTQLLHLFVVDEKGRVIGRPYLTVFLEIKTRHVIGWHISFNPPSLDTTLVALRDSLRSDNPYGGL
;
A
#
# COMPACT_ATOMS: atom_id res chain seq x y z
N MET A 1 -39.28 -4.00 19.96
CA MET A 1 -38.02 -4.74 19.65
C MET A 1 -37.04 -3.73 19.08
N GLY A 2 -36.19 -3.14 19.92
CA GLY A 2 -35.19 -2.16 19.50
C GLY A 2 -34.15 -2.82 18.60
N ALA A 3 -33.73 -2.13 17.55
CA ALA A 3 -32.71 -2.62 16.63
C ALA A 3 -31.47 -3.05 17.42
N LEU A 4 -31.06 -4.31 17.26
CA LEU A 4 -29.82 -4.83 17.81
C LEU A 4 -28.66 -4.01 17.24
N ILE A 5 -28.09 -3.11 18.04
CA ILE A 5 -26.86 -2.41 17.66
C ILE A 5 -25.76 -3.45 17.58
N GLU A 6 -25.30 -3.71 16.36
CA GLU A 6 -24.14 -4.55 16.10
C GLU A 6 -22.89 -3.76 16.51
N ILE A 7 -22.21 -4.25 17.56
CA ILE A 7 -21.06 -3.60 18.16
C ILE A 7 -19.81 -4.26 17.59
N LYS A 8 -18.91 -3.46 17.01
CA LYS A 8 -17.67 -3.96 16.40
C LYS A 8 -16.46 -3.50 17.19
N VAL A 9 -15.43 -4.35 17.24
CA VAL A 9 -14.16 -4.01 17.86
C VAL A 9 -13.55 -2.78 17.18
N GLY A 10 -12.94 -1.90 17.97
CA GLY A 10 -12.34 -0.63 17.56
C GLY A 10 -13.29 0.45 17.02
N GLU A 11 -14.61 0.26 17.13
CA GLU A 11 -15.54 1.39 17.12
C GLU A 11 -15.29 2.31 18.32
N HIS A 12 -15.57 3.60 18.13
CA HIS A 12 -15.45 4.59 19.20
C HIS A 12 -16.82 5.13 19.61
N TYR A 13 -17.03 5.23 20.92
CA TYR A 13 -18.26 5.71 21.51
C TYR A 13 -17.99 6.77 22.56
N ILE A 14 -18.87 7.76 22.68
CA ILE A 14 -18.97 8.61 23.86
C ILE A 14 -19.87 7.92 24.86
N TYR A 15 -19.34 7.68 26.06
CA TYR A 15 -20.05 7.08 27.17
C TYR A 15 -19.69 7.83 28.46
N GLY A 16 -20.69 8.32 29.20
CA GLY A 16 -20.44 9.10 30.42
C GLY A 16 -19.61 10.37 30.19
N GLY A 17 -19.73 11.00 29.00
CA GLY A 17 -19.01 12.22 28.64
C GLY A 17 -17.54 12.05 28.23
N ARG A 18 -17.04 10.81 28.14
CA ARG A 18 -15.67 10.51 27.67
C ARG A 18 -15.70 9.60 26.46
N ARG A 19 -14.64 9.67 25.64
CA ARG A 19 -14.49 8.82 24.47
C ARG A 19 -13.81 7.50 24.84
N TYR A 20 -14.44 6.41 24.44
CA TYR A 20 -13.95 5.06 24.61
C TYR A 20 -13.84 4.34 23.27
N GLN A 21 -12.82 3.52 23.13
CA GLN A 21 -12.66 2.55 22.05
C GLN A 21 -13.05 1.17 22.57
N ILE A 22 -13.79 0.39 21.79
CA ILE A 22 -14.04 -1.01 22.14
C ILE A 22 -12.78 -1.82 21.89
N SER A 23 -12.24 -2.44 22.93
CA SER A 23 -11.07 -3.31 22.84
C SER A 23 -11.46 -4.75 22.57
N THR A 24 -12.47 -5.28 23.26
CA THR A 24 -12.96 -6.64 23.05
C THR A 24 -14.49 -6.69 23.16
N VAL A 25 -15.08 -7.63 22.41
CA VAL A 25 -16.49 -7.98 22.49
C VAL A 25 -16.54 -9.49 22.67
N ASP A 26 -17.03 -9.93 23.82
CA ASP A 26 -17.36 -11.33 24.09
C ASP A 26 -18.88 -11.51 24.08
N ASP A 27 -19.35 -12.75 24.12
CA ASP A 27 -20.79 -13.08 24.07
C ASP A 27 -21.63 -12.47 25.22
N GLN A 28 -20.98 -12.07 26.32
CA GLN A 28 -21.66 -11.53 27.51
C GLN A 28 -21.20 -10.12 27.91
N SER A 29 -20.01 -9.68 27.49
CA SER A 29 -19.39 -8.44 27.94
C SER A 29 -18.64 -7.69 26.86
N VAL A 30 -18.53 -6.38 27.03
CA VAL A 30 -17.76 -5.47 26.19
C VAL A 30 -16.71 -4.80 27.07
N GLN A 31 -15.46 -4.81 26.60
CA GLN A 31 -14.38 -4.05 27.21
C GLN A 31 -14.14 -2.76 26.44
N LEU A 32 -14.08 -1.66 27.17
CA LEU A 32 -13.90 -0.31 26.64
C LEU A 32 -12.62 0.28 27.21
N ARG A 33 -11.85 0.94 26.36
CA ARG A 33 -10.62 1.65 26.76
C ARG A 33 -10.75 3.13 26.47
N SER A 34 -10.42 3.98 27.44
CA SER A 34 -10.41 5.43 27.21
C SER A 34 -9.44 5.79 26.10
N VAL A 35 -9.90 6.63 25.17
CA VAL A 35 -9.07 7.20 24.12
C VAL A 35 -8.34 8.43 24.64
N ASP A 36 -9.04 9.23 25.42
CA ASP A 36 -8.57 10.51 25.94
C ASP A 36 -8.24 10.41 27.43
N GLY A 37 -7.12 11.02 27.84
CA GLY A 37 -6.71 11.10 29.24
C GLY A 37 -6.06 9.83 29.81
N ALA A 38 -6.14 9.67 31.13
CA ALA A 38 -5.54 8.53 31.83
C ALA A 38 -6.18 7.20 31.39
N PRO A 39 -5.38 6.13 31.17
CA PRO A 39 -5.87 4.86 30.64
C PRO A 39 -6.85 4.22 31.62
N THR A 40 -8.13 4.29 31.30
CA THR A 40 -9.24 3.72 32.07
C THR A 40 -9.86 2.61 31.26
N ILE A 41 -10.04 1.44 31.88
CA ILE A 41 -10.71 0.29 31.26
C ILE A 41 -12.05 0.12 31.95
N LEU A 42 -13.11 -0.03 31.16
CA LEU A 42 -14.45 -0.35 31.65
C LEU A 42 -14.84 -1.73 31.14
N TYR A 43 -15.47 -2.50 32.02
CA TYR A 43 -16.12 -3.76 31.67
C TYR A 43 -17.61 -3.56 31.83
N GLN A 44 -18.37 -3.85 30.77
CA GLN A 44 -19.81 -3.67 30.79
C GLN A 44 -20.50 -4.88 30.15
N SER A 45 -21.57 -5.37 30.78
CA SER A 45 -22.38 -6.44 30.19
C SER A 45 -23.06 -5.93 28.91
N LEU A 46 -23.17 -6.78 27.89
CA LEU A 46 -23.86 -6.44 26.64
C LEU A 46 -25.29 -5.90 26.84
N PRO A 47 -26.13 -6.44 27.76
CA PRO A 47 -27.47 -5.90 28.01
C PRO A 47 -27.43 -4.45 28.52
N THR A 48 -26.55 -4.15 29.46
CA THR A 48 -26.38 -2.79 30.01
C THR A 48 -25.88 -1.82 28.93
N PHE A 49 -24.93 -2.27 28.12
CA PHE A 49 -24.34 -1.47 27.05
C PHE A 49 -25.37 -1.16 25.93
N ARG A 50 -26.18 -2.15 25.55
CA ARG A 50 -27.33 -1.97 24.63
C ARG A 50 -28.38 -1.03 25.20
N ARG A 51 -28.74 -1.18 26.48
CA ARG A 51 -29.69 -0.30 27.15
C ARG A 51 -29.22 1.16 27.20
N ALA A 52 -27.91 1.37 27.41
CA ALA A 52 -27.32 2.70 27.35
C ALA A 52 -27.41 3.32 25.95
N ALA A 53 -27.28 2.51 24.91
CA ALA A 53 -27.44 2.93 23.52
C ALA A 53 -28.90 3.27 23.18
N ASP A 54 -29.87 2.44 23.60
CA ASP A 54 -31.30 2.71 23.48
C ASP A 54 -31.69 4.04 24.17
N GLN A 55 -31.05 4.33 25.31
CA GLN A 55 -31.25 5.54 26.09
C GLN A 55 -30.45 6.75 25.57
N ARG A 56 -29.80 6.64 24.40
CA ARG A 56 -28.94 7.67 23.77
C ARG A 56 -27.79 8.16 24.67
N ARG A 57 -27.39 7.38 25.67
CA ARG A 57 -26.23 7.66 26.53
C ARG A 57 -24.92 7.10 25.98
N LEU A 58 -25.02 6.27 24.95
CA LEU A 58 -23.91 5.72 24.19
C LEU A 58 -24.01 6.23 22.74
N ILE A 59 -23.10 7.13 22.35
CA ILE A 59 -23.14 7.77 21.04
C ILE A 59 -21.94 7.28 20.22
N LYS A 60 -22.18 6.62 19.08
CA LYS A 60 -21.11 6.20 18.16
C LYS A 60 -20.49 7.44 17.52
N VAL A 61 -19.17 7.60 17.67
CA VAL A 61 -18.39 8.72 17.12
C VAL A 61 -17.59 8.30 15.89
N GLN A 62 -17.17 7.04 15.84
CA GLN A 62 -16.37 6.52 14.74
C GLN A 62 -16.70 5.05 14.50
N GLU A 63 -16.97 4.72 13.24
CA GLU A 63 -17.10 3.34 12.78
C GLU A 63 -15.77 2.61 12.81
N ALA A 64 -15.81 1.27 12.80
CA ALA A 64 -14.61 0.46 12.70
C ALA A 64 -13.93 0.75 11.34
N PRO A 65 -12.64 1.11 11.32
CA PRO A 65 -11.98 1.63 10.11
C PRO A 65 -11.81 0.63 8.96
N ILE A 66 -12.06 -0.67 9.16
CA ILE A 66 -12.06 -1.67 8.08
C ILE A 66 -13.21 -2.66 8.29
N THR A 67 -14.27 -2.55 7.47
CA THR A 67 -15.47 -3.43 7.53
C THR A 67 -15.37 -4.63 6.57
N THR A 68 -14.31 -4.70 5.75
CA THR A 68 -14.12 -5.77 4.77
C THR A 68 -13.87 -7.11 5.47
N SER A 69 -14.64 -8.15 5.10
CA SER A 69 -14.38 -9.51 5.58
C SER A 69 -12.94 -9.92 5.24
N PRO A 70 -12.10 -10.20 6.24
CA PRO A 70 -10.68 -10.46 6.00
C PRO A 70 -10.44 -11.83 5.36
N GLU A 71 -11.43 -12.72 5.38
CA GLU A 71 -11.34 -14.11 4.93
C GLU A 71 -10.84 -14.25 3.49
N LYS A 72 -11.36 -13.43 2.56
CA LYS A 72 -10.94 -13.45 1.15
C LYS A 72 -9.47 -13.06 0.98
N VAL A 73 -9.00 -12.10 1.76
CA VAL A 73 -7.61 -11.63 1.74
C VAL A 73 -6.69 -12.70 2.34
N ILE A 74 -7.08 -13.27 3.48
CA ILE A 74 -6.29 -14.32 4.15
C ILE A 74 -6.18 -15.57 3.28
N ALA A 75 -7.28 -16.00 2.66
CA ALA A 75 -7.31 -17.18 1.79
C ALA A 75 -6.39 -17.03 0.56
N ARG A 76 -6.12 -15.80 0.11
CA ARG A 76 -5.27 -15.51 -1.06
C ARG A 76 -3.84 -15.09 -0.68
N LEU A 77 -3.48 -15.06 0.61
CA LEU A 77 -2.12 -14.70 1.02
C LEU A 77 -1.11 -15.76 0.55
N PRO A 78 0.03 -15.35 -0.04
CA PRO A 78 1.12 -16.29 -0.30
C PRO A 78 1.63 -16.91 1.02
N ALA A 79 2.19 -18.13 0.94
CA ALA A 79 2.56 -18.92 2.11
C ALA A 79 3.45 -18.15 3.12
N ALA A 80 4.42 -17.38 2.63
CA ALA A 80 5.35 -16.64 3.51
C ALA A 80 4.68 -15.48 4.28
N PRO A 81 3.91 -14.57 3.64
CA PRO A 81 3.04 -13.61 4.34
C PRO A 81 2.01 -14.26 5.27
N ALA A 82 1.38 -15.37 4.86
CA ALA A 82 0.39 -16.09 5.67
C ALA A 82 1.00 -16.62 6.97
N ALA A 83 2.17 -17.25 6.91
CA ALA A 83 2.89 -17.74 8.09
C ALA A 83 3.31 -16.60 9.05
N LYS A 84 3.63 -15.42 8.50
CA LYS A 84 3.91 -14.23 9.31
C LYS A 84 2.65 -13.68 9.97
N LEU A 85 1.52 -13.71 9.28
CA LEU A 85 0.23 -13.28 9.83
C LEU A 85 -0.21 -14.21 10.97
N SER A 86 -0.16 -15.53 10.77
CA SER A 86 -0.52 -16.51 11.80
C SER A 86 0.33 -16.31 13.06
N LEU A 87 1.65 -16.18 12.91
CA LEU A 87 2.55 -15.91 14.03
C LEU A 87 2.17 -14.62 14.77
N ARG A 88 1.87 -13.53 14.05
CA ARG A 88 1.46 -12.25 14.67
C ARG A 88 0.15 -12.38 15.42
N LEU A 89 -0.80 -13.15 14.91
CA LEU A 89 -2.07 -13.43 15.57
C LEU A 89 -1.85 -14.25 16.84
N ASP A 90 -0.99 -15.28 16.81
CA ASP A 90 -0.67 -16.09 18.00
C ASP A 90 -0.12 -15.23 19.14
N TYR A 91 0.76 -14.27 18.82
CA TYR A 91 1.25 -13.28 19.79
C TYR A 91 0.10 -12.47 20.40
N LEU A 92 -0.83 -11.95 19.59
CA LEU A 92 -1.93 -11.14 20.11
C LEU A 92 -2.95 -11.97 20.90
N HIS A 93 -3.28 -13.18 20.45
CA HIS A 93 -4.16 -14.09 21.17
C HIS A 93 -3.55 -14.51 22.51
N THR A 94 -2.25 -14.80 22.57
CA THR A 94 -1.56 -15.11 23.82
C THR A 94 -1.58 -13.91 24.78
N VAL A 95 -1.38 -12.69 24.28
CA VAL A 95 -1.51 -11.46 25.09
C VAL A 95 -2.93 -11.27 25.62
N ALA A 96 -3.95 -11.51 24.79
CA ALA A 96 -5.34 -11.38 25.20
C ALA A 96 -5.73 -12.40 26.28
N THR A 97 -5.29 -13.66 26.14
CA THR A 97 -5.69 -14.76 27.00
C THR A 97 -4.88 -14.87 28.29
N GLN A 98 -3.55 -14.75 28.22
CA GLN A 98 -2.67 -15.00 29.38
C GLN A 98 -2.31 -13.73 30.16
N PHE A 99 -2.47 -12.56 29.56
CA PHE A 99 -2.02 -11.29 30.14
C PHE A 99 -3.17 -10.27 30.28
N ASP A 100 -4.43 -10.70 30.23
CA ASP A 100 -5.64 -9.85 30.35
C ASP A 100 -5.58 -8.62 29.41
N GLY A 101 -4.98 -8.81 28.24
CA GLY A 101 -4.78 -7.73 27.28
C GLY A 101 -3.87 -6.61 27.77
N GLN A 102 -3.02 -6.76 28.79
CA GLN A 102 -1.98 -5.79 29.17
C GLN A 102 -0.60 -6.45 29.21
N LEU A 103 0.34 -5.93 28.43
CA LEU A 103 1.68 -6.52 28.35
C LEU A 103 2.73 -5.59 28.98
N ARG A 104 3.20 -5.93 30.18
CA ARG A 104 4.31 -5.21 30.81
C ARG A 104 5.64 -5.65 30.20
N ARG A 105 6.63 -4.76 30.21
CA ARG A 105 7.95 -5.06 29.61
C ARG A 105 8.65 -6.24 30.29
N THR A 106 8.43 -6.41 31.59
CA THR A 106 8.97 -7.51 32.41
C THR A 106 8.38 -8.88 32.04
N GLU A 107 7.16 -8.91 31.51
CA GLU A 107 6.42 -10.13 31.16
C GLU A 107 6.71 -10.59 29.71
N PHE A 108 7.41 -9.76 28.93
CA PHE A 108 7.70 -10.05 27.53
C PHE A 108 8.47 -11.36 27.28
N PRO A 109 9.47 -11.75 28.10
CA PRO A 109 10.14 -13.04 27.93
C PRO A 109 9.19 -14.23 28.13
N ALA A 110 8.21 -14.11 29.04
CA ALA A 110 7.22 -15.15 29.28
C ALA A 110 6.27 -15.31 28.08
N LEU A 111 5.87 -14.19 27.46
CA LEU A 111 5.08 -14.19 26.23
C LEU A 111 5.82 -14.92 25.09
N ILE A 112 7.10 -14.64 24.89
CA ILE A 112 7.89 -15.33 23.84
C ILE A 112 7.90 -16.83 24.10
N LYS A 113 8.16 -17.26 25.34
CA LYS A 113 8.17 -18.68 25.70
C LYS A 113 6.83 -19.37 25.45
N ALA A 114 5.72 -18.70 25.76
CA ALA A 114 4.37 -19.22 25.54
C ALA A 114 4.04 -19.38 24.04
N VAL A 115 4.40 -18.38 23.22
CA VAL A 115 4.16 -18.44 21.77
C VAL A 115 5.06 -19.47 21.10
N THR A 116 6.35 -19.55 21.46
CA THR A 116 7.27 -20.57 20.93
C THR A 116 6.82 -21.99 21.24
N LYS A 117 6.19 -22.22 22.40
CA LYS A 117 5.60 -23.53 22.74
C LYS A 117 4.41 -23.88 21.83
N THR A 118 3.66 -22.89 21.38
CA THR A 118 2.42 -23.08 20.61
C THR A 118 2.68 -23.14 19.10
N SER A 119 3.52 -22.24 18.57
CA SER A 119 3.74 -22.03 17.14
C SER A 119 5.11 -22.51 16.64
N GLY A 120 5.93 -23.09 17.52
CA GLY A 120 7.27 -23.59 17.21
C GLY A 120 8.38 -22.52 17.25
N GLU A 121 9.62 -22.94 16.96
CA GLU A 121 10.78 -22.06 16.96
C GLU A 121 10.72 -21.02 15.83
N HIS A 122 10.91 -19.75 16.19
CA HIS A 122 10.92 -18.64 15.27
C HIS A 122 11.76 -17.47 15.81
N ARG A 123 12.06 -16.50 14.94
CA ARG A 123 12.78 -15.29 15.33
C ARG A 123 11.87 -14.39 16.18
N ALA A 124 12.18 -14.29 17.47
CA ALA A 124 11.42 -13.48 18.40
C ALA A 124 11.39 -11.99 17.99
N PRO A 125 10.22 -11.33 17.99
CA PRO A 125 10.11 -9.90 17.77
C PRO A 125 10.60 -9.10 19.00
N GLY A 126 10.83 -7.80 18.81
CA GLY A 126 11.06 -6.88 19.93
C GLY A 126 9.76 -6.51 20.65
N TYR A 127 9.86 -6.10 21.92
CA TYR A 127 8.72 -5.65 22.73
C TYR A 127 7.92 -4.53 22.05
N THR A 128 8.62 -3.54 21.50
CA THR A 128 8.02 -2.41 20.78
C THR A 128 7.32 -2.87 19.52
N THR A 129 7.82 -3.88 18.83
CA THR A 129 7.20 -4.47 17.63
C THR A 129 5.84 -5.08 17.96
N VAL A 130 5.74 -5.88 19.02
CA VAL A 130 4.47 -6.49 19.45
C VAL A 130 3.49 -5.41 19.92
N CYS A 131 3.97 -4.39 20.64
CA CYS A 131 3.14 -3.24 21.02
C CYS A 131 2.60 -2.50 19.79
N ASN A 132 3.41 -2.35 18.73
CA ASN A 132 3.00 -1.70 17.49
C ASN A 132 1.99 -2.55 16.71
N TRP A 133 2.16 -3.87 16.65
CA TRP A 133 1.16 -4.78 16.06
C TRP A 133 -0.17 -4.67 16.78
N ARG A 134 -0.13 -4.69 18.11
CA ARG A 134 -1.31 -4.55 18.94
C ARG A 134 -2.02 -3.22 18.69
N LYS A 135 -1.26 -2.11 18.65
CA LYS A 135 -1.81 -0.79 18.30
C LYS A 135 -2.46 -0.81 16.92
N ALA A 136 -1.76 -1.32 15.90
CA ALA A 136 -2.28 -1.40 14.54
C ALA A 136 -3.56 -2.23 14.45
N TYR A 137 -3.62 -3.38 15.14
CA TYR A 137 -4.78 -4.27 15.18
C TYR A 137 -6.00 -3.58 15.80
N PHE A 138 -5.85 -2.92 16.96
CA PHE A 138 -6.97 -2.21 17.59
C PHE A 138 -7.36 -0.95 16.82
N SER A 139 -6.39 -0.19 16.32
CA SER A 139 -6.65 0.96 15.44
C SER A 139 -7.36 0.56 14.16
N ALA A 140 -7.25 -0.69 13.72
CA ALA A 140 -7.94 -1.25 12.55
C ALA A 140 -9.30 -1.88 12.86
N GLY A 141 -9.82 -1.76 14.08
CA GLY A 141 -11.11 -2.37 14.43
C GLY A 141 -11.04 -3.85 14.77
N GLY A 142 -9.88 -4.37 15.18
CA GLY A 142 -9.69 -5.81 15.34
C GLY A 142 -9.55 -6.56 14.01
N ASN A 143 -9.31 -5.84 12.91
CA ASN A 143 -9.07 -6.44 11.61
C ASN A 143 -7.63 -6.98 11.51
N CYS A 144 -7.50 -8.28 11.26
CA CYS A 144 -6.20 -8.95 11.14
C CYS A 144 -5.42 -8.57 9.87
N ILE A 145 -6.06 -7.97 8.85
CA ILE A 145 -5.38 -7.44 7.66
C ILE A 145 -4.29 -6.43 8.05
N ALA A 146 -4.51 -5.64 9.11
CA ALA A 146 -3.53 -4.68 9.61
C ALA A 146 -2.23 -5.34 10.11
N LEU A 147 -2.25 -6.65 10.35
CA LEU A 147 -1.10 -7.44 10.76
C LEU A 147 -0.40 -8.12 9.59
N ILE A 148 -0.91 -8.01 8.37
CA ILE A 148 -0.19 -8.50 7.19
C ILE A 148 1.07 -7.65 7.02
N PRO A 149 2.27 -8.24 6.84
CA PRO A 149 3.47 -7.47 6.56
C PRO A 149 3.28 -6.61 5.31
N ASP A 150 3.42 -5.29 5.45
CA ASP A 150 3.49 -4.40 4.30
C ASP A 150 4.85 -4.56 3.61
N THR A 151 4.92 -5.54 2.70
CA THR A 151 6.08 -5.75 1.84
C THR A 151 5.99 -4.99 0.54
N TYR A 152 4.85 -4.35 0.27
CA TYR A 152 4.65 -3.61 -0.95
C TYR A 152 5.45 -2.32 -0.90
N ARG A 153 6.38 -2.16 -1.84
CA ARG A 153 7.10 -0.89 -2.02
C ARG A 153 6.58 -0.26 -3.30
N PRO A 154 5.79 0.82 -3.23
CA PRO A 154 5.32 1.49 -4.43
C PRO A 154 6.52 1.92 -5.27
N HIS A 155 6.41 1.75 -6.58
CA HIS A 155 7.41 2.23 -7.51
C HIS A 155 7.39 3.76 -7.52
N ARG A 156 8.21 4.36 -6.66
CA ARG A 156 8.38 5.82 -6.62
C ARG A 156 9.52 6.25 -7.52
N ARG A 157 9.26 7.20 -8.42
CA ARG A 157 10.27 7.88 -9.25
C ARG A 157 11.45 8.36 -8.40
N HIS A 158 12.66 8.26 -8.91
CA HIS A 158 13.88 8.59 -8.17
C HIS A 158 13.93 10.04 -7.70
N LEU A 159 13.35 10.97 -8.46
CA LEU A 159 13.28 12.38 -8.09
C LEU A 159 12.43 12.60 -6.83
N SER A 160 11.36 11.83 -6.65
CA SER A 160 10.44 11.99 -5.51
C SER A 160 11.10 11.71 -4.15
N ARG A 161 12.20 10.94 -4.15
CA ARG A 161 12.96 10.54 -2.95
C ARG A 161 13.98 11.59 -2.50
N GLN A 162 14.22 12.62 -3.32
CA GLN A 162 15.17 13.68 -2.98
C GLN A 162 14.54 14.72 -2.05
N PRO A 163 15.32 15.51 -1.29
CA PRO A 163 14.82 16.69 -0.59
C PRO A 163 14.23 17.72 -1.56
N GLU A 164 13.21 18.48 -1.16
CA GLU A 164 12.52 19.44 -2.07
C GLU A 164 13.46 20.46 -2.71
N GLU A 165 14.43 20.98 -1.96
CA GLU A 165 15.40 21.93 -2.51
C GLU A 165 16.31 21.29 -3.57
N ILE A 166 16.72 20.05 -3.36
CA ILE A 166 17.46 19.26 -4.35
C ILE A 166 16.59 18.97 -5.57
N LYS A 167 15.29 18.68 -5.39
CA LYS A 167 14.35 18.53 -6.53
C LYS A 167 14.27 19.81 -7.35
N ALA A 168 14.14 20.96 -6.68
CA ALA A 168 14.06 22.26 -7.33
C ALA A 168 15.34 22.57 -8.12
N LEU A 169 16.50 22.33 -7.52
CA LEU A 169 17.80 22.49 -8.17
C LEU A 169 17.95 21.57 -9.39
N ILE A 170 17.64 20.28 -9.27
CA ILE A 170 17.69 19.35 -10.41
C ILE A 170 16.77 19.83 -11.53
N ARG A 171 15.52 20.21 -11.22
CA ARG A 171 14.56 20.72 -12.22
C ARG A 171 15.08 21.99 -12.91
N GLN A 172 15.73 22.89 -12.17
CA GLN A 172 16.33 24.09 -12.73
C GLN A 172 17.41 23.76 -13.76
N TYR A 173 18.38 22.91 -13.41
CA TYR A 173 19.47 22.53 -14.33
C TYR A 173 18.98 21.71 -15.52
N VAL A 174 17.99 20.82 -15.32
CA VAL A 174 17.32 20.14 -16.43
C VAL A 174 16.70 21.15 -17.40
N LYS A 175 15.96 22.14 -16.88
CA LYS A 175 15.32 23.17 -17.71
C LYS A 175 16.33 24.06 -18.45
N GLN A 176 17.42 24.44 -17.79
CA GLN A 176 18.43 25.37 -18.33
C GLN A 176 19.40 24.69 -19.30
N CYS A 177 19.87 23.48 -18.98
CA CYS A 177 21.00 22.86 -19.66
C CYS A 177 20.62 21.62 -20.49
N TYR A 178 19.50 20.95 -20.17
CA TYR A 178 19.09 19.72 -20.86
C TYR A 178 17.90 19.92 -21.79
N TRP A 179 16.92 20.74 -21.41
CA TRP A 179 15.77 21.07 -22.24
C TRP A 179 16.03 22.31 -23.11
N ALA A 180 17.11 22.25 -23.88
CA ALA A 180 17.54 23.27 -24.83
C ALA A 180 17.74 22.66 -26.22
N LEU A 181 17.77 23.49 -27.27
CA LEU A 181 18.02 23.03 -28.66
C LEU A 181 19.39 22.33 -28.81
N THR A 182 20.39 22.81 -28.08
CA THR A 182 21.74 22.21 -27.99
C THR A 182 21.96 21.73 -26.55
N PRO A 183 21.44 20.56 -26.17
CA PRO A 183 21.46 20.09 -24.80
C PRO A 183 22.86 19.60 -24.38
N LEU A 184 23.16 19.71 -23.09
CA LEU A 184 24.30 19.01 -22.52
C LEU A 184 24.12 17.49 -22.61
N THR A 185 25.24 16.77 -22.68
CA THR A 185 25.24 15.32 -22.49
C THR A 185 24.75 15.00 -21.07
N LYS A 186 24.19 13.80 -20.88
CA LYS A 186 23.71 13.39 -19.55
C LYS A 186 24.84 13.41 -18.51
N THR A 187 26.07 13.06 -18.91
CA THR A 187 27.25 13.10 -18.03
C THR A 187 27.58 14.52 -17.58
N ALA A 188 27.67 15.47 -18.52
CA ALA A 188 27.92 16.88 -18.19
C ALA A 188 26.77 17.50 -17.36
N LEU A 189 25.53 17.11 -17.63
CA LEU A 189 24.38 17.52 -16.81
C LEU A 189 24.49 16.98 -15.38
N ILE A 190 24.89 15.72 -15.20
CA ILE A 190 25.10 15.13 -13.88
C ILE A 190 26.21 15.89 -13.13
N GLU A 191 27.34 16.13 -13.79
CA GLU A 191 28.48 16.87 -13.19
C GLU A 191 28.08 18.28 -12.76
N THR A 192 27.34 19.02 -13.60
CA THR A 192 26.85 20.37 -13.26
C THR A 192 25.87 20.35 -12.09
N ILE A 193 24.98 19.37 -12.01
CA ILE A 193 24.07 19.19 -10.87
C ILE A 193 24.86 18.88 -9.59
N GLN A 194 25.83 17.96 -9.66
CA GLN A 194 26.65 17.60 -8.50
C GLN A 194 27.44 18.81 -7.98
N GLY A 195 28.11 19.55 -8.87
CA GLY A 195 28.84 20.78 -8.52
C GLY A 195 27.93 21.84 -7.91
N ALA A 196 26.70 21.99 -8.42
CA ALA A 196 25.71 22.90 -7.84
C ALA A 196 25.27 22.49 -6.43
N ILE A 197 25.07 21.20 -6.16
CA ILE A 197 24.76 20.67 -4.83
C ILE A 197 25.95 20.88 -3.87
N GLN A 198 27.17 20.68 -4.35
CA GLN A 198 28.39 20.90 -3.56
C GLN A 198 28.56 22.38 -3.18
N ASN A 199 28.37 23.30 -4.13
CA ASN A 199 28.39 24.74 -3.87
C ASN A 199 27.30 25.14 -2.86
N LEU A 200 26.10 24.59 -3.01
CA LEU A 200 25.01 24.81 -2.08
C LEU A 200 25.37 24.32 -0.67
N ASN A 201 25.95 23.13 -0.55
CA ASN A 201 26.41 22.57 0.73
C ASN A 201 27.59 23.35 1.34
N ALA A 202 28.46 23.94 0.52
CA ALA A 202 29.61 24.73 1.00
C ALA A 202 29.17 25.97 1.78
N THR A 203 27.99 26.52 1.47
CA THR A 203 27.40 27.65 2.21
C THR A 203 26.68 27.23 3.50
N ARG A 204 26.57 25.93 3.77
CA ARG A 204 25.80 25.38 4.90
C ARG A 204 26.67 24.82 6.01
N PRO A 205 26.22 24.91 7.28
CA PRO A 205 26.81 24.15 8.37
C PRO A 205 26.69 22.64 8.10
N ALA A 206 27.69 21.86 8.54
CA ALA A 206 27.80 20.43 8.25
C ALA A 206 26.53 19.60 8.57
N ILE A 207 25.80 19.97 9.63
CA ILE A 207 24.58 19.28 10.07
C ILE A 207 23.41 19.44 9.08
N TRP A 208 23.40 20.53 8.30
CA TRP A 208 22.34 20.88 7.36
C TRP A 208 22.71 20.60 5.90
N GLN A 209 23.86 19.96 5.65
CA GLN A 209 24.27 19.59 4.30
C GLN A 209 23.41 18.45 3.77
N TYR A 210 23.03 18.56 2.51
CA TYR A 210 22.31 17.48 1.83
C TYR A 210 23.28 16.38 1.43
N ARG A 211 22.84 15.13 1.60
CA ARG A 211 23.53 14.00 1.00
C ARG A 211 23.43 14.10 -0.51
N GLU A 212 24.58 14.16 -1.17
CA GLU A 212 24.66 14.20 -2.62
C GLU A 212 24.08 12.91 -3.24
N PRO A 213 23.16 13.00 -4.22
CA PRO A 213 22.68 11.83 -4.94
C PRO A 213 23.81 11.21 -5.77
N SER A 214 23.87 9.88 -5.83
CA SER A 214 24.87 9.21 -6.66
C SER A 214 24.68 9.52 -8.15
N ILE A 215 25.76 9.44 -8.93
CA ILE A 215 25.73 9.52 -10.40
C ILE A 215 24.64 8.61 -10.99
N THR A 216 24.54 7.38 -10.49
CA THR A 216 23.52 6.41 -10.91
C THR A 216 22.10 6.87 -10.59
N THR A 217 21.89 7.53 -9.44
CA THR A 217 20.58 8.09 -9.07
C THR A 217 20.21 9.25 -9.98
N LEU A 218 21.13 10.18 -10.23
CA LEU A 218 20.91 11.31 -11.14
C LEU A 218 20.66 10.84 -12.57
N TYR A 219 21.41 9.84 -13.05
CA TYR A 219 21.18 9.23 -14.35
C TYR A 219 19.77 8.64 -14.48
N ARG A 220 19.31 7.90 -13.45
CA ARG A 220 17.95 7.35 -13.44
C ARG A 220 16.89 8.46 -13.43
N ILE A 221 17.10 9.53 -12.66
CA ILE A 221 16.22 10.71 -12.66
C ILE A 221 16.11 11.29 -14.07
N ILE A 222 17.23 11.45 -14.78
CA ILE A 222 17.24 12.00 -16.14
C ILE A 222 16.54 11.06 -17.13
N CYS A 223 16.68 9.73 -16.96
CA CYS A 223 15.99 8.74 -17.78
C CYS A 223 14.47 8.65 -17.49
N GLU A 224 14.02 9.06 -16.31
CA GLU A 224 12.61 9.12 -15.91
C GLU A 224 11.91 10.41 -16.35
N LEU A 225 12.63 11.37 -16.94
CA LEU A 225 12.03 12.59 -17.51
C LEU A 225 11.08 12.22 -18.65
N ASP A 226 10.02 13.02 -18.83
CA ASP A 226 9.08 12.78 -19.91
C ASP A 226 9.78 12.89 -21.28
N ALA A 227 9.71 11.80 -22.04
CA ALA A 227 10.34 11.70 -23.35
C ALA A 227 9.71 12.67 -24.36
N TYR A 228 8.38 12.87 -24.27
CA TYR A 228 7.69 13.83 -25.11
C TYR A 228 8.16 15.26 -24.81
N GLU A 229 8.11 15.68 -23.54
CA GLU A 229 8.55 17.02 -23.14
C GLU A 229 10.01 17.25 -23.51
N THR A 230 10.89 16.29 -23.20
CA THR A 230 12.31 16.37 -23.53
C THR A 230 12.53 16.57 -25.03
N ARG A 231 11.90 15.74 -25.86
CA ARG A 231 12.03 15.87 -27.32
C ARG A 231 11.37 17.14 -27.86
N SER A 232 10.25 17.58 -27.28
CA SER A 232 9.58 18.81 -27.70
C SER A 232 10.46 20.03 -27.43
N LYS A 233 11.21 20.04 -26.32
CA LYS A 233 12.14 21.12 -25.97
C LYS A 233 13.42 21.10 -26.80
N GLN A 234 13.94 19.91 -27.11
CA GLN A 234 15.20 19.74 -27.85
C GLN A 234 15.05 19.81 -29.39
N HIS A 235 13.96 19.26 -29.93
CA HIS A 235 13.77 19.11 -31.38
C HIS A 235 12.46 19.72 -31.90
N GLY A 236 11.72 20.42 -31.03
CA GLY A 236 10.46 21.07 -31.38
C GLY A 236 9.25 20.13 -31.36
N ARG A 237 8.07 20.75 -31.24
CA ARG A 237 6.78 20.06 -31.07
C ARG A 237 6.44 19.11 -32.21
N ARG A 238 6.74 19.48 -33.46
CA ARG A 238 6.47 18.63 -34.64
C ARG A 238 7.29 17.33 -34.61
N SER A 239 8.57 17.42 -34.21
CA SER A 239 9.44 16.25 -34.07
C SER A 239 8.95 15.33 -32.94
N ALA A 240 8.61 15.91 -31.79
CA ALA A 240 8.04 15.18 -30.66
C ALA A 240 6.74 14.45 -31.04
N MET A 241 5.81 15.14 -31.68
CA MET A 241 4.51 14.57 -32.09
C MET A 241 4.66 13.48 -33.16
N ARG A 242 5.67 13.56 -34.04
CA ARG A 242 5.94 12.53 -35.05
C ARG A 242 6.42 11.22 -34.41
N GLN A 243 7.22 11.30 -33.35
CA GLN A 243 7.79 10.14 -32.65
C GLN A 243 6.88 9.60 -31.53
N HIS A 244 6.23 10.50 -30.82
CA HIS A 244 5.30 10.21 -29.73
C HIS A 244 3.88 10.50 -30.22
N ARG A 245 3.43 9.74 -31.24
CA ARG A 245 2.12 9.93 -31.87
C ARG A 245 0.94 9.73 -30.92
N TRP A 246 1.19 9.21 -29.72
CA TRP A 246 0.20 8.73 -28.77
C TRP A 246 0.33 9.55 -27.46
N GLY A 247 -0.55 10.54 -27.30
CA GLY A 247 -0.85 11.21 -26.02
C GLY A 247 0.23 12.11 -25.39
N VAL A 248 -0.23 13.00 -24.50
CA VAL A 248 0.61 13.68 -23.50
C VAL A 248 0.79 12.73 -22.32
N ALA A 249 1.97 12.73 -21.68
CA ALA A 249 2.18 11.97 -20.45
C ALA A 249 1.13 12.38 -19.39
N LEU A 250 0.31 11.44 -18.97
CA LEU A 250 -0.65 11.67 -17.91
C LEU A 250 0.05 11.69 -16.54
N PRO A 251 -0.39 12.55 -15.59
CA PRO A 251 0.17 12.58 -14.24
C PRO A 251 0.00 11.22 -13.55
N GLU A 252 0.78 10.95 -12.50
CA GLU A 252 0.61 9.73 -11.71
C GLU A 252 -0.71 9.81 -10.92
N PRO A 253 -1.52 8.73 -10.87
CA PRO A 253 -2.78 8.74 -10.11
C PRO A 253 -2.56 8.89 -8.60
N ASP A 254 -3.40 9.71 -7.97
CA ASP A 254 -3.34 10.02 -6.54
C ASP A 254 -3.94 8.90 -5.68
N TRP A 255 -4.97 8.21 -6.17
CA TRP A 255 -5.65 7.11 -5.48
C TRP A 255 -5.55 5.79 -6.23
N LEU A 256 -5.83 4.70 -5.50
CA LEU A 256 -5.92 3.36 -6.10
C LEU A 256 -7.08 3.33 -7.09
N LEU A 257 -6.86 2.72 -8.26
CA LEU A 257 -7.87 2.54 -9.31
C LEU A 257 -8.35 3.83 -10.00
N ASP A 258 -7.78 4.98 -9.69
CA ASP A 258 -8.03 6.23 -10.43
C ASP A 258 -7.71 6.10 -11.91
N ARG A 259 -6.67 5.32 -12.24
CA ARG A 259 -6.31 5.00 -13.62
C ARG A 259 -5.93 3.54 -13.76
N VAL A 260 -6.65 2.89 -14.67
CA VAL A 260 -6.33 1.58 -15.20
C VAL A 260 -6.06 1.75 -16.69
N GLU A 261 -4.92 1.26 -17.14
CA GLU A 261 -4.59 1.24 -18.57
C GLU A 261 -4.70 -0.20 -19.08
N ALA A 262 -5.25 -0.34 -20.27
CA ALA A 262 -5.34 -1.61 -20.97
C ALA A 262 -4.37 -1.64 -22.13
N ASP A 263 -3.64 -2.73 -22.28
CA ASP A 263 -2.76 -2.95 -23.42
C ASP A 263 -2.91 -4.38 -23.94
N THR A 264 -2.66 -4.58 -25.24
CA THR A 264 -2.73 -5.90 -25.87
C THR A 264 -1.45 -6.21 -26.62
N GLN A 265 -0.83 -7.35 -26.31
CA GLN A 265 0.44 -7.77 -26.89
C GLN A 265 0.32 -9.17 -27.51
N LEU A 266 0.91 -9.35 -28.69
CA LEU A 266 1.08 -10.67 -29.29
C LEU A 266 2.16 -11.46 -28.53
N LEU A 267 1.81 -12.59 -27.93
CA LEU A 267 2.74 -13.37 -27.13
C LEU A 267 3.84 -13.99 -28.01
N HIS A 268 5.06 -14.06 -27.46
CA HIS A 268 6.24 -14.63 -28.12
C HIS A 268 6.34 -16.15 -27.86
N LEU A 269 5.24 -16.86 -28.02
CA LEU A 269 5.15 -18.32 -27.89
C LEU A 269 4.17 -18.88 -28.91
N PHE A 270 4.34 -20.14 -29.28
CA PHE A 270 3.37 -20.90 -30.08
C PHE A 270 2.55 -21.80 -29.18
N VAL A 271 1.24 -21.79 -29.38
CA VAL A 271 0.32 -22.74 -28.73
C VAL A 271 0.12 -23.91 -29.69
N VAL A 272 0.12 -25.12 -29.13
CA VAL A 272 -0.09 -26.37 -29.84
C VAL A 272 -1.35 -27.07 -29.31
N ASP A 273 -2.01 -27.85 -30.16
CA ASP A 273 -3.10 -28.73 -29.75
C ASP A 273 -2.56 -29.99 -29.02
N GLU A 274 -3.47 -30.82 -28.50
CA GLU A 274 -3.13 -32.07 -27.81
C GLU A 274 -2.36 -33.08 -28.70
N LYS A 275 -2.41 -32.89 -30.03
CA LYS A 275 -1.74 -33.73 -31.02
C LYS A 275 -0.41 -33.10 -31.49
N GLY A 276 0.02 -32.00 -30.87
CA GLY A 276 1.27 -31.31 -31.19
C GLY A 276 1.22 -30.43 -32.45
N ARG A 277 0.03 -30.16 -33.00
CA ARG A 277 -0.12 -29.28 -34.17
C ARG A 277 -0.12 -27.82 -33.72
N VAL A 278 0.63 -26.99 -34.41
CA VAL A 278 0.73 -25.55 -34.11
C VAL A 278 -0.59 -24.85 -34.45
N ILE A 279 -1.21 -24.23 -33.45
CA ILE A 279 -2.42 -23.40 -33.59
C ILE A 279 -2.03 -21.98 -33.98
N GLY A 280 -0.99 -21.43 -33.36
CA GLY A 280 -0.47 -20.10 -33.65
C GLY A 280 -0.01 -19.34 -32.41
N ARG A 281 0.11 -18.02 -32.54
CA ARG A 281 0.51 -17.11 -31.47
C ARG A 281 -0.72 -16.36 -30.93
N PRO A 282 -1.05 -16.48 -29.65
CA PRO A 282 -2.18 -15.76 -29.07
C PRO A 282 -1.81 -14.33 -28.68
N TYR A 283 -2.83 -13.47 -28.58
CA TYR A 283 -2.78 -12.15 -27.99
C TYR A 283 -3.15 -12.21 -26.51
N LEU A 284 -2.47 -11.39 -25.71
CA LEU A 284 -2.78 -11.15 -24.29
C LEU A 284 -3.23 -9.70 -24.13
N THR A 285 -4.46 -9.50 -23.68
CA THR A 285 -4.99 -8.21 -23.24
C THR A 285 -4.91 -8.14 -21.71
N VAL A 286 -4.35 -7.05 -21.16
CA VAL A 286 -4.15 -6.87 -19.72
C VAL A 286 -4.70 -5.52 -19.28
N PHE A 287 -5.36 -5.49 -18.12
CA PHE A 287 -5.74 -4.28 -17.39
C PHE A 287 -4.81 -4.07 -16.21
N LEU A 288 -4.08 -2.96 -16.20
CA LEU A 288 -3.04 -2.63 -15.23
C LEU A 288 -3.42 -1.39 -14.42
N GLU A 289 -3.54 -1.53 -13.11
CA GLU A 289 -3.70 -0.40 -12.19
C GLU A 289 -2.37 0.35 -12.08
N ILE A 290 -2.36 1.63 -12.45
CA ILE A 290 -1.11 2.36 -12.71
C ILE A 290 -0.34 2.69 -11.44
N LYS A 291 -1.03 2.96 -10.32
CA LYS A 291 -0.38 3.34 -9.06
C LYS A 291 0.43 2.17 -8.49
N THR A 292 -0.15 0.98 -8.50
CA THR A 292 0.43 -0.22 -7.88
C THR A 292 1.18 -1.12 -8.86
N ARG A 293 0.91 -0.96 -10.17
CA ARG A 293 1.27 -1.89 -11.24
C ARG A 293 0.66 -3.27 -11.05
N HIS A 294 -0.48 -3.34 -10.37
CA HIS A 294 -1.21 -4.59 -10.19
C HIS A 294 -2.05 -4.89 -11.43
N VAL A 295 -1.96 -6.14 -11.90
CA VAL A 295 -2.84 -6.61 -12.98
C VAL A 295 -4.20 -6.93 -12.36
N ILE A 296 -5.22 -6.18 -12.73
CA ILE A 296 -6.57 -6.36 -12.20
C ILE A 296 -7.40 -7.33 -13.05
N GLY A 297 -7.01 -7.57 -14.30
CA GLY A 297 -7.66 -8.54 -15.17
C GLY A 297 -6.90 -8.73 -16.46
N TRP A 298 -7.15 -9.86 -17.12
CA TRP A 298 -6.47 -10.21 -18.37
C TRP A 298 -7.29 -11.22 -19.15
N HIS A 299 -7.03 -11.30 -20.45
CA HIS A 299 -7.65 -12.27 -21.35
C HIS A 299 -6.66 -12.70 -22.43
N ILE A 300 -6.61 -14.01 -22.73
CA ILE A 300 -5.77 -14.57 -23.79
C ILE A 300 -6.68 -15.09 -24.90
N SER A 301 -6.42 -14.68 -26.13
CA SER A 301 -7.22 -15.09 -27.30
C SER A 301 -6.37 -15.16 -28.56
N PHE A 302 -6.74 -15.99 -29.54
CA PHE A 302 -6.18 -15.91 -30.88
C PHE A 302 -6.79 -14.79 -31.72
N ASN A 303 -7.89 -14.19 -31.25
CA ASN A 303 -8.50 -13.06 -31.91
C ASN A 303 -7.55 -11.85 -31.83
N PRO A 304 -7.39 -11.09 -32.92
CA PRO A 304 -6.63 -9.85 -32.88
C PRO A 304 -7.24 -8.84 -31.90
N PRO A 305 -6.47 -7.82 -31.48
CA PRO A 305 -6.94 -6.78 -30.58
C PRO A 305 -8.23 -6.15 -31.12
N SER A 306 -9.30 -6.27 -30.35
CA SER A 306 -10.66 -5.86 -30.72
C SER A 306 -11.46 -5.43 -29.48
N LEU A 307 -12.54 -4.70 -29.70
CA LEU A 307 -13.45 -4.30 -28.62
C LEU A 307 -13.88 -5.50 -27.77
N ASP A 308 -14.21 -6.63 -28.41
CA ASP A 308 -14.65 -7.84 -27.73
C ASP A 308 -13.57 -8.38 -26.79
N THR A 309 -12.33 -8.49 -27.26
CA THR A 309 -11.21 -8.95 -26.41
C THR A 309 -10.98 -8.03 -25.21
N THR A 310 -11.14 -6.72 -25.39
CA THR A 310 -11.03 -5.73 -24.31
C THR A 310 -12.20 -5.83 -23.33
N LEU A 311 -13.43 -5.98 -23.81
CA LEU A 311 -14.62 -6.12 -22.96
C LEU A 311 -14.59 -7.39 -22.13
N VAL A 312 -14.09 -8.50 -22.68
CA VAL A 312 -13.92 -9.74 -21.92
C VAL A 312 -12.88 -9.56 -20.81
N ALA A 313 -11.72 -8.98 -21.11
CA ALA A 313 -10.70 -8.68 -20.10
C ALA A 313 -11.22 -7.70 -19.04
N LEU A 314 -12.00 -6.68 -19.43
CA LEU A 314 -12.65 -5.75 -18.50
C LEU A 314 -13.64 -6.48 -17.60
N ARG A 315 -14.53 -7.30 -18.18
CA ARG A 315 -15.49 -8.09 -17.40
C ARG A 315 -14.75 -8.96 -16.38
N ASP A 316 -13.71 -9.66 -16.80
CA ASP A 316 -12.94 -10.53 -15.92
C ASP A 316 -12.12 -9.75 -14.87
N SER A 317 -11.86 -8.46 -15.10
CA SER A 317 -11.28 -7.54 -14.11
C SER A 317 -12.27 -7.07 -13.04
N LEU A 318 -13.57 -7.11 -13.31
CA LEU A 318 -14.63 -6.71 -12.38
C LEU A 318 -15.20 -7.90 -11.59
N ARG A 319 -14.73 -9.11 -11.89
CA ARG A 319 -15.23 -10.36 -11.34
C ARG A 319 -14.57 -10.68 -10.00
N SER A 320 -15.35 -10.62 -8.92
CA SER A 320 -14.88 -10.97 -7.58
C SER A 320 -14.52 -12.46 -7.41
N ASP A 321 -15.01 -13.32 -8.31
CA ASP A 321 -14.72 -14.76 -8.36
C ASP A 321 -13.38 -15.08 -9.05
N ASN A 322 -12.75 -14.12 -9.73
CA ASN A 322 -11.44 -14.32 -10.35
C ASN A 322 -10.35 -14.47 -9.27
N PRO A 323 -9.61 -15.58 -9.20
CA PRO A 323 -8.55 -15.76 -8.21
C PRO A 323 -7.22 -15.09 -8.61
N TYR A 324 -7.03 -14.76 -9.89
CA TYR A 324 -5.80 -14.21 -10.46
C TYR A 324 -5.98 -12.77 -10.99
N GLY A 325 -7.06 -12.11 -10.59
CA GLY A 325 -7.49 -10.76 -10.94
C GLY A 325 -8.77 -10.42 -10.17
N GLY A 326 -9.53 -9.43 -10.63
CA GLY A 326 -10.81 -9.05 -10.04
C GLY A 326 -10.70 -7.91 -9.01
N LEU A 327 -11.69 -7.02 -9.03
CA LEU A 327 -11.97 -6.04 -7.97
C LEU A 327 -12.82 -6.64 -6.84
#